data_AF-X0KVH9-F1
#
_entry.id   AF-X0KVH9-F1
#
_cell.length_a   1.000
_cell.length_b   1.000
_cell.length_c   1.000
_cell.angle_alpha   90.00
_cell.angle_beta   90.00
_cell.angle_gamma   90.00
#
_symmetry.space_group_name_H-M   'P 1'
#
loop_
_entity.id
_entity.type
_entity.pdbx_description
1 polymer ?
#
loop_
_entity_poly.entity_id
_entity_poly.type
_entity_poly.pdbx_seq_one_letter_code
_entity_poly.pdbx_strand_id
1 'polypeptide(L)'
;MNMDNGPSFKQYMAMTAAYSIGKSLLDTWNSSSQARERRRRREAEEREREEREAREAAEEREREEREAREAAEEREREEREAREAAEERERRESERREALERLMQDLGIDIDNPVVSEEDISEARRAIGYEPRTRNIVFAGKLNAGKSSIINAIRNRTSQDDDYAPTGASEVTLERHRYPDPIHAGFVWYDTRGSGTESVTAFNHYYSQQLYAYDLVVLVHDSTLTQSDIRILQVCHLMRQSWLAVRTKCDMHIRNYEIERDWDAETAKAAFLTDVEDDVSRFTQQAEASEI
;
A
#
# COMPACT_ATOMS: atom_id res chain seq x y z
N MET A 1 99.66 79.94 57.81
CA MET A 1 98.65 80.69 57.02
C MET A 1 98.62 80.09 55.62
N ASN A 2 97.42 79.70 55.18
CA ASN A 2 96.97 79.40 53.81
C ASN A 2 97.56 78.16 53.12
N MET A 3 96.84 77.44 52.26
CA MET A 3 95.42 77.16 51.99
C MET A 3 95.47 75.98 50.99
N ASP A 4 94.37 75.24 50.91
CA ASP A 4 93.97 74.41 49.77
C ASP A 4 94.80 73.18 49.39
N ASN A 5 94.12 72.03 49.42
CA ASN A 5 94.00 71.21 48.23
C ASN A 5 92.70 70.41 48.32
N GLY A 6 91.68 70.89 47.59
CA GLY A 6 90.52 70.09 47.22
C GLY A 6 90.94 68.84 46.45
N PRO A 7 90.03 67.86 46.31
CA PRO A 7 90.34 66.60 45.64
C PRO A 7 90.86 66.87 44.23
N SER A 8 91.97 66.21 43.86
CA SER A 8 92.63 66.45 42.58
C SER A 8 91.67 66.14 41.42
N PHE A 9 91.87 66.76 40.26
CA PHE A 9 91.08 66.51 39.03
C PHE A 9 90.91 65.00 38.73
N LYS A 10 91.91 64.18 39.09
CA LYS A 10 91.84 62.71 38.98
C LYS A 10 90.82 62.07 39.92
N GLN A 11 90.62 62.62 41.13
CA GLN A 11 89.62 62.16 42.09
C GLN A 11 88.19 62.57 41.69
N TYR A 12 87.99 63.78 41.18
CA TYR A 12 86.67 64.21 40.67
C TYR A 12 86.25 63.43 39.42
N MET A 13 87.20 63.19 38.50
CA MET A 13 87.03 62.31 37.34
C MET A 13 86.76 60.85 37.74
N ALA A 14 87.43 60.34 38.77
CA ALA A 14 87.19 58.99 39.28
C ALA A 14 85.79 58.84 39.90
N MET A 15 85.30 59.87 40.61
CA MET A 15 83.97 59.86 41.22
C MET A 15 82.84 59.98 40.19
N THR A 16 83.02 60.82 39.16
CA THR A 16 82.06 60.93 38.03
C THR A 16 82.08 59.69 37.14
N ALA A 17 83.26 59.11 36.89
CA ALA A 17 83.37 57.82 36.21
C ALA A 17 82.68 56.71 37.01
N ALA A 18 82.89 56.65 38.33
CA ALA A 18 82.24 55.66 39.19
C ALA A 18 80.71 55.82 39.25
N TYR A 19 80.19 57.05 39.29
CA TYR A 19 78.75 57.33 39.25
C TYR A 19 78.13 57.04 37.88
N SER A 20 78.83 57.36 36.79
CA SER A 20 78.40 57.06 35.41
C SER A 20 78.37 55.55 35.14
N ILE A 21 79.40 54.82 35.60
CA ILE A 21 79.47 53.36 35.53
C ILE A 21 78.37 52.74 36.41
N GLY A 22 78.17 53.24 37.63
CA GLY A 22 77.13 52.77 38.54
C GLY A 22 75.71 52.98 37.98
N LYS A 23 75.42 54.13 37.38
CA LYS A 23 74.12 54.42 36.76
C LYS A 23 73.90 53.60 35.47
N SER A 24 74.93 53.46 34.64
CA SER A 24 74.92 52.57 33.47
C SER A 24 74.69 51.11 33.85
N LEU A 25 75.29 50.63 34.94
CA LEU A 25 75.10 49.28 35.45
C LEU A 25 73.69 49.07 36.04
N LEU A 26 73.14 50.07 36.73
CA LEU A 26 71.77 50.03 37.26
C LEU A 26 70.72 50.08 36.13
N ASP A 27 70.93 50.93 35.11
CA ASP A 27 70.03 51.06 33.96
C ASP A 27 70.09 49.81 33.06
N THR A 28 71.25 49.20 32.88
CA THR A 28 71.41 47.91 32.18
C THR A 28 70.83 46.74 32.98
N TRP A 29 70.93 46.76 34.31
CA TRP A 29 70.28 45.77 35.18
C TRP A 29 68.75 45.90 35.17
N ASN A 30 68.22 47.13 35.20
CA ASN A 30 66.78 47.40 35.17
C ASN A 30 66.14 47.17 33.77
N SER A 31 66.89 47.43 32.70
CA SER A 31 66.46 47.11 31.33
C SER A 31 66.57 45.61 31.03
N SER A 32 67.59 44.92 31.56
CA SER A 32 67.69 43.46 31.44
C SER A 32 66.70 42.70 32.32
N SER A 33 66.30 43.24 33.48
CA SER A 33 65.21 42.69 34.30
C SER A 33 63.85 42.88 33.61
N GLN A 34 63.54 44.07 33.10
CA GLN A 34 62.33 44.34 32.32
C GLN A 34 62.28 43.52 31.02
N ALA A 35 63.42 43.31 30.35
CA ALA A 35 63.48 42.45 29.16
C ALA A 35 63.20 40.98 29.49
N ARG A 36 63.72 40.46 30.61
CA ARG A 36 63.42 39.10 31.10
C ARG A 36 61.95 38.94 31.48
N GLU A 37 61.37 39.95 32.11
CA GLU A 37 59.96 39.94 32.52
C GLU A 37 59.01 40.00 31.31
N ARG A 38 59.32 40.83 30.31
CA ARG A 38 58.58 40.85 29.03
C ARG A 38 58.70 39.52 28.27
N ARG A 39 59.86 38.86 28.32
CA ARG A 39 60.06 37.56 27.68
C ARG A 39 59.24 36.46 28.38
N ARG A 40 59.27 36.41 29.70
CA ARG A 40 58.43 35.49 30.50
C ARG A 40 56.94 35.73 30.28
N ARG A 41 56.52 37.00 30.15
CA ARG A 41 55.13 37.34 29.89
C ARG A 41 54.68 36.91 28.48
N ARG A 42 55.52 37.08 27.46
CA ARG A 42 55.26 36.57 26.10
C ARG A 42 55.23 35.04 26.04
N GLU A 43 56.18 34.39 26.71
CA GLU A 43 56.22 32.91 26.80
C GLU A 43 55.01 32.36 27.57
N ALA A 44 54.52 33.09 28.58
CA ALA A 44 53.29 32.73 29.29
C ALA A 44 52.03 32.96 28.42
N GLU A 45 51.95 34.09 27.71
CA GLU A 45 50.85 34.41 26.78
C GLU A 45 50.82 33.44 25.57
N GLU A 46 51.96 33.00 25.06
CA GLU A 46 52.05 31.96 24.01
C GLU A 46 51.57 30.61 24.53
N ARG A 47 52.00 30.18 25.72
CA ARG A 47 51.52 28.92 26.33
C ARG A 47 50.02 28.95 26.61
N GLU A 48 49.50 30.09 27.03
CA GLU A 48 48.06 30.25 27.30
C GLU A 48 47.24 30.22 25.99
N ARG A 49 47.78 30.75 24.88
CA ARG A 49 47.20 30.58 23.54
C ARG A 49 47.27 29.14 23.07
N GLU A 50 48.41 28.47 23.20
CA GLU A 50 48.56 27.07 22.81
C GLU A 50 47.64 26.15 23.63
N GLU A 51 47.52 26.36 24.95
CA GLU A 51 46.57 25.62 25.79
C GLU A 51 45.12 25.90 25.39
N ARG A 52 44.78 27.14 25.02
CA ARG A 52 43.44 27.50 24.58
C ARG A 52 43.11 26.87 23.23
N GLU A 53 44.02 26.93 22.26
CA GLU A 53 43.86 26.29 20.94
C GLU A 53 43.78 24.76 21.09
N ALA A 54 44.59 24.16 21.98
CA ALA A 54 44.51 22.74 22.28
C ALA A 54 43.19 22.34 22.95
N ARG A 55 42.63 23.18 23.83
CA ARG A 55 41.30 22.97 24.43
C ARG A 55 40.18 23.11 23.39
N GLU A 56 40.21 24.16 22.58
CA GLU A 56 39.22 24.37 21.51
C GLU A 56 39.24 23.21 20.50
N ALA A 57 40.43 22.74 20.10
CA ALA A 57 40.58 21.58 19.23
C ALA A 57 40.16 20.25 19.89
N ALA A 58 40.32 20.11 21.21
CA ALA A 58 39.83 18.94 21.94
C ALA A 58 38.29 18.94 22.06
N GLU A 59 37.70 20.10 22.34
CA GLU A 59 36.24 20.27 22.38
C GLU A 59 35.58 20.06 21.01
N GLU A 60 36.22 20.51 19.93
CA GLU A 60 35.75 20.27 18.56
C GLU A 60 35.76 18.78 18.21
N ARG A 61 36.84 18.06 18.53
CA ARG A 61 36.92 16.60 18.34
C ARG A 61 35.88 15.85 19.16
N GLU A 62 35.63 16.28 20.40
CA GLU A 62 34.60 15.65 21.25
C GLU A 62 33.19 15.88 20.69
N ARG A 63 32.92 17.08 20.12
CA ARG A 63 31.67 17.36 19.40
C ARG A 63 31.53 16.49 18.15
N GLU A 64 32.56 16.42 17.31
CA GLU A 64 32.55 15.58 16.11
C GLU A 64 32.35 14.10 16.45
N GLU A 65 33.02 13.60 17.50
CA GLU A 65 32.86 12.22 17.94
C GLU A 65 31.45 11.96 18.48
N ARG A 66 30.87 12.92 19.20
CA ARG A 66 29.49 12.84 19.69
C ARG A 66 28.48 12.86 18.54
N GLU A 67 28.62 13.77 17.59
CA GLU A 67 27.75 13.84 16.40
C GLU A 67 27.87 12.57 15.54
N ALA A 68 29.09 12.04 15.39
CA ALA A 68 29.32 10.78 14.69
C ALA A 68 28.67 9.58 15.41
N ARG A 69 28.70 9.55 16.75
CA ARG A 69 28.02 8.53 17.56
C ARG A 69 26.49 8.64 17.44
N GLU A 70 25.95 9.85 17.57
CA GLU A 70 24.51 10.10 17.45
C GLU A 70 24.02 9.72 16.04
N ALA A 71 24.75 10.07 14.98
CA ALA A 71 24.43 9.68 13.61
C ALA A 71 24.56 8.17 13.36
N ALA A 72 25.50 7.49 14.03
CA ALA A 72 25.63 6.03 13.94
C ALA A 72 24.45 5.32 14.64
N GLU A 73 24.05 5.80 15.83
CA GLU A 73 22.89 5.28 16.56
C GLU A 73 21.58 5.50 15.79
N GLU A 74 21.41 6.66 15.12
CA GLU A 74 20.25 6.93 14.27
C GLU A 74 20.19 5.97 13.08
N ARG A 75 21.30 5.76 12.38
CA ARG A 75 21.38 4.78 11.28
C ARG A 75 21.09 3.36 11.75
N GLU A 76 21.60 2.96 12.91
CA GLU A 76 21.32 1.63 13.47
C GLU A 76 19.83 1.48 13.81
N ARG A 77 19.20 2.52 14.34
CA ARG A 77 17.74 2.54 14.57
C ARG A 77 16.96 2.43 13.26
N GLU A 78 17.30 3.24 12.26
CA GLU A 78 16.64 3.21 10.95
C GLU A 78 16.82 1.84 10.27
N GLU A 79 18.02 1.27 10.31
CA GLU A 79 18.29 -0.07 9.77
C GLU A 79 17.49 -1.14 10.52
N ARG A 80 17.38 -1.03 11.85
CA ARG A 80 16.60 -1.95 12.66
C ARG A 80 15.11 -1.84 12.35
N GLU A 81 14.56 -0.63 12.30
CA GLU A 81 13.17 -0.39 11.93
C GLU A 81 12.88 -0.88 10.50
N ALA A 82 13.80 -0.65 9.57
CA ALA A 82 13.68 -1.14 8.20
C ALA A 82 13.71 -2.68 8.12
N ARG A 83 14.55 -3.35 8.93
CA ARG A 83 14.58 -4.82 9.04
C ARG A 83 13.31 -5.37 9.65
N GLU A 84 12.86 -4.81 10.78
CA GLU A 84 11.61 -5.21 11.43
C GLU A 84 10.41 -5.03 10.48
N ALA A 85 10.36 -3.92 9.73
CA ALA A 85 9.34 -3.69 8.71
C ALA A 85 9.46 -4.62 7.48
N ALA A 86 10.67 -5.07 7.14
CA ALA A 86 10.88 -6.04 6.06
C ALA A 86 10.45 -7.45 6.48
N GLU A 87 10.84 -7.89 7.67
CA GLU A 87 10.43 -9.18 8.26
C GLU A 87 8.90 -9.24 8.44
N GLU A 88 8.27 -8.14 8.86
CA GLU A 88 6.82 -8.08 8.99
C GLU A 88 6.12 -8.17 7.62
N ARG A 89 6.68 -7.54 6.58
CA ARG A 89 6.19 -7.65 5.20
C ARG A 89 6.31 -9.07 4.66
N GLU A 90 7.46 -9.71 4.86
CA GLU A 90 7.68 -11.09 4.46
C GLU A 90 6.72 -12.06 5.18
N ARG A 91 6.51 -11.87 6.49
CA ARG A 91 5.54 -12.63 7.25
C ARG A 91 4.12 -12.45 6.70
N ARG A 92 3.68 -11.20 6.46
CA ARG A 92 2.36 -10.92 5.87
C ARG A 92 2.21 -11.57 4.49
N GLU A 93 3.26 -11.54 3.66
CA GLU A 93 3.26 -12.19 2.34
C GLU A 93 3.16 -13.72 2.45
N SER A 94 3.89 -14.33 3.39
CA SER A 94 3.82 -15.76 3.66
C SER A 94 2.42 -16.18 4.15
N GLU A 95 1.87 -15.45 5.12
CA GLU A 95 0.52 -15.70 5.64
C GLU A 95 -0.54 -15.56 4.54
N ARG A 96 -0.41 -14.54 3.68
CA ARG A 96 -1.30 -14.35 2.52
C ARG A 96 -1.19 -15.50 1.53
N ARG A 97 0.03 -15.96 1.24
CA ARG A 97 0.27 -17.09 0.34
C ARG A 97 -0.33 -18.38 0.90
N GLU A 98 -0.11 -18.69 2.17
CA GLU A 98 -0.71 -19.87 2.81
C GLU A 98 -2.24 -19.79 2.83
N ALA A 99 -2.81 -18.61 3.10
CA ALA A 99 -4.25 -18.40 3.06
C ALA A 99 -4.82 -18.62 1.66
N LEU A 100 -4.12 -18.14 0.62
CA LEU A 100 -4.49 -18.34 -0.78
C LEU A 100 -4.43 -19.83 -1.16
N GLU A 101 -3.36 -20.53 -0.78
CA GLU A 101 -3.21 -21.98 -1.04
C GLU A 101 -4.34 -22.78 -0.35
N ARG A 102 -4.68 -22.46 0.89
CA ARG A 102 -5.82 -23.06 1.61
C ARG A 102 -7.16 -22.78 0.91
N LEU A 103 -7.37 -21.54 0.45
CA LEU A 103 -8.58 -21.17 -0.29
C LEU A 103 -8.69 -21.94 -1.60
N MET A 104 -7.60 -22.05 -2.37
CA MET A 104 -7.58 -22.82 -3.63
C MET A 104 -7.94 -24.29 -3.40
N GLN A 105 -7.41 -24.91 -2.34
CA GLN A 105 -7.77 -26.27 -1.96
C GLN A 105 -9.25 -26.42 -1.58
N ASP A 106 -9.81 -25.51 -0.78
CA ASP A 106 -11.24 -25.53 -0.39
C ASP A 106 -12.17 -25.38 -1.60
N LEU A 107 -11.77 -24.54 -2.57
CA LEU A 107 -12.51 -24.35 -3.82
C LEU A 107 -12.39 -25.56 -4.77
N GLY A 108 -11.46 -26.48 -4.51
CA GLY A 108 -11.17 -27.65 -5.34
C GLY A 108 -10.34 -27.33 -6.58
N ILE A 109 -9.51 -26.28 -6.53
CA ILE A 109 -8.57 -25.91 -7.58
C ILE A 109 -7.27 -26.70 -7.35
N ASP A 110 -6.77 -27.36 -8.38
CA ASP A 110 -5.46 -28.02 -8.35
C ASP A 110 -4.35 -26.95 -8.31
N ILE A 111 -3.51 -26.97 -7.27
CA ILE A 111 -2.42 -25.99 -7.09
C ILE A 111 -1.29 -26.25 -8.09
N ASP A 112 -1.06 -27.51 -8.46
CA ASP A 112 0.03 -27.89 -9.37
C ASP A 112 -0.33 -27.58 -10.83
N ASN A 113 -1.63 -27.54 -11.14
CA ASN A 113 -2.15 -27.17 -12.45
C ASN A 113 -3.47 -26.38 -12.35
N PRO A 114 -3.42 -25.10 -11.92
CA PRO A 114 -4.63 -24.31 -11.64
C PRO A 114 -5.31 -23.78 -12.90
N VAL A 115 -4.85 -24.16 -14.09
CA VAL A 115 -5.25 -23.55 -15.36
C VAL A 115 -6.16 -24.50 -16.13
N VAL A 116 -7.30 -23.98 -16.58
CA VAL A 116 -8.10 -24.65 -17.61
C VAL A 116 -7.31 -24.61 -18.90
N SER A 117 -7.02 -25.78 -19.48
CA SER A 117 -6.14 -25.87 -20.64
C SER A 117 -6.70 -25.10 -21.85
N GLU A 118 -5.82 -24.63 -22.75
CA GLU A 118 -6.28 -23.99 -24.00
C GLU A 118 -7.15 -24.94 -24.85
N GLU A 119 -6.88 -26.24 -24.76
CA GLU A 119 -7.67 -27.28 -25.40
C GLU A 119 -9.10 -27.33 -24.82
N ASP A 120 -9.23 -27.36 -23.49
CA ASP A 120 -10.53 -27.30 -22.81
C ASP A 120 -11.30 -26.04 -23.18
N ILE A 121 -10.64 -24.87 -23.17
CA ILE A 121 -11.26 -23.59 -23.57
C ILE A 121 -11.74 -23.68 -25.01
N SER A 122 -10.92 -24.23 -25.92
CA SER A 122 -11.29 -24.36 -27.32
C SER A 122 -12.45 -25.34 -27.53
N GLU A 123 -12.47 -26.47 -26.82
CA GLU A 123 -13.54 -27.45 -26.87
C GLU A 123 -14.84 -26.90 -26.31
N ALA A 124 -14.78 -26.27 -25.14
CA ALA A 124 -15.92 -25.64 -24.51
C ALA A 124 -16.49 -24.53 -25.40
N ARG A 125 -15.65 -23.67 -25.98
CA ARG A 125 -16.08 -22.63 -26.93
C ARG A 125 -16.77 -23.22 -28.16
N ARG A 126 -16.29 -24.35 -28.69
CA ARG A 126 -17.00 -25.09 -29.76
C ARG A 126 -18.36 -25.61 -29.27
N ALA A 127 -18.39 -26.21 -28.08
CA ALA A 127 -19.61 -26.80 -27.51
C ALA A 127 -20.71 -25.77 -27.22
N ILE A 128 -20.34 -24.58 -26.72
CA ILE A 128 -21.31 -23.50 -26.42
C ILE A 128 -21.68 -22.68 -27.66
N GLY A 129 -21.06 -22.93 -28.81
CA GLY A 129 -21.25 -22.07 -30.00
C GLY A 129 -20.78 -20.63 -29.76
N TYR A 130 -19.58 -20.49 -29.18
CA TYR A 130 -18.93 -19.20 -28.94
C TYR A 130 -18.76 -18.42 -30.23
N GLU A 131 -19.07 -17.13 -30.19
CA GLU A 131 -19.01 -16.25 -31.35
C GLU A 131 -17.82 -15.28 -31.24
N PRO A 132 -16.71 -15.49 -32.00
CA PRO A 132 -15.43 -14.78 -31.79
C PRO A 132 -15.44 -13.27 -31.99
N ARG A 133 -16.45 -12.73 -32.68
CA ARG A 133 -16.56 -11.28 -32.98
C ARG A 133 -17.57 -10.58 -32.08
N THR A 134 -18.02 -11.25 -31.03
CA THR A 134 -19.01 -10.74 -30.08
C THR A 134 -18.52 -10.94 -28.65
N ARG A 135 -19.17 -10.27 -27.72
CA ARG A 135 -19.07 -10.53 -26.29
C ARG A 135 -20.06 -11.63 -25.93
N ASN A 136 -19.52 -12.76 -25.49
CA ASN A 136 -20.28 -13.93 -25.06
C ASN A 136 -20.44 -13.86 -23.54
N ILE A 137 -21.66 -13.52 -23.09
CA ILE A 137 -21.95 -13.21 -21.69
C ILE A 137 -22.90 -14.27 -21.14
N VAL A 138 -22.50 -14.93 -20.06
CA VAL A 138 -23.30 -15.97 -19.42
C VAL A 138 -23.97 -15.48 -18.16
N PHE A 139 -25.26 -15.78 -18.00
CA PHE A 139 -25.99 -15.55 -16.76
C PHE A 139 -26.01 -16.86 -15.97
N ALA A 140 -25.37 -16.82 -14.80
CA ALA A 140 -25.29 -17.90 -13.83
C ALA A 140 -26.04 -17.53 -12.56
N GLY A 141 -26.39 -18.50 -11.73
CA GLY A 141 -27.09 -18.28 -10.47
C GLY A 141 -28.27 -19.23 -10.28
N LYS A 142 -28.92 -19.12 -9.13
CA LYS A 142 -29.96 -20.06 -8.72
C LYS A 142 -31.16 -20.11 -9.67
N LEU A 143 -31.89 -21.21 -9.56
CA LEU A 143 -33.22 -21.34 -10.17
C LEU A 143 -34.11 -20.20 -9.66
N ASN A 144 -34.94 -19.63 -10.54
CA ASN A 144 -35.83 -18.51 -10.24
C ASN A 144 -35.14 -17.20 -9.79
N ALA A 145 -33.82 -17.06 -9.96
CA ALA A 145 -33.11 -15.80 -9.73
C ALA A 145 -33.43 -14.72 -10.79
N GLY A 146 -34.20 -15.04 -11.84
CA GLY A 146 -34.59 -14.08 -12.88
C GLY A 146 -33.61 -13.93 -14.03
N LYS A 147 -32.75 -14.93 -14.27
CA LYS A 147 -31.75 -14.97 -15.37
C LYS A 147 -32.38 -14.78 -16.76
N SER A 148 -33.38 -15.60 -17.09
CA SER A 148 -34.08 -15.49 -18.38
C SER A 148 -34.86 -14.18 -18.49
N SER A 149 -35.46 -13.72 -17.38
CA SER A 149 -36.18 -12.44 -17.33
C SER A 149 -35.28 -11.25 -17.63
N ILE A 150 -34.07 -11.21 -17.06
CA ILE A 150 -33.12 -10.12 -17.34
C ILE A 150 -32.60 -10.18 -18.78
N ILE A 151 -32.33 -11.38 -19.33
CA ILE A 151 -31.96 -11.55 -20.73
C ILE A 151 -33.04 -10.97 -21.65
N ASN A 152 -34.31 -11.29 -21.40
CA ASN A 152 -35.41 -10.74 -22.20
C ASN A 152 -35.56 -9.23 -22.04
N ALA A 153 -35.40 -8.71 -20.82
CA ALA A 153 -35.46 -7.26 -20.58
C ALA A 153 -34.36 -6.52 -21.36
N ILE A 154 -33.12 -7.03 -21.33
CA ILE A 154 -32.00 -6.45 -22.09
C ILE A 154 -32.27 -6.52 -23.60
N ARG A 155 -32.78 -7.64 -24.09
CA ARG A 155 -33.07 -7.85 -25.52
C ARG A 155 -34.41 -7.24 -25.97
N ASN A 156 -35.14 -6.55 -25.09
CA ASN A 156 -36.50 -6.06 -25.31
C ASN A 156 -37.42 -7.13 -25.94
N ARG A 157 -37.53 -8.28 -25.27
CA ARG A 157 -38.33 -9.43 -25.71
C ARG A 157 -39.53 -9.68 -24.81
N THR A 158 -40.62 -10.08 -25.43
CA THR A 158 -41.89 -10.46 -24.83
C THR A 158 -42.20 -11.91 -25.14
N SER A 159 -43.11 -12.52 -24.39
CA SER A 159 -43.51 -13.92 -24.61
C SER A 159 -44.15 -14.21 -25.98
N GLN A 160 -44.39 -13.18 -26.79
CA GLN A 160 -44.89 -13.29 -28.16
C GLN A 160 -43.76 -13.42 -29.20
N ASP A 161 -42.51 -13.16 -28.81
CA ASP A 161 -41.37 -13.25 -29.71
C ASP A 161 -40.84 -14.68 -29.79
N ASP A 162 -40.49 -15.14 -31.00
CA ASP A 162 -40.01 -16.51 -31.25
C ASP A 162 -38.70 -16.84 -30.53
N ASP A 163 -37.88 -15.83 -30.25
CA ASP A 163 -36.58 -15.94 -29.57
C ASP A 163 -36.62 -15.52 -28.10
N TYR A 164 -37.81 -15.46 -27.49
CA TYR A 164 -38.02 -15.19 -26.08
C TYR A 164 -37.37 -16.27 -25.20
N ALA A 165 -36.57 -15.87 -24.21
CA ALA A 165 -36.02 -16.78 -23.22
C ALA A 165 -37.15 -17.24 -22.27
N PRO A 166 -37.55 -18.52 -22.25
CA PRO A 166 -38.70 -18.95 -21.46
C PRO A 166 -38.53 -18.65 -19.97
N THR A 167 -39.56 -18.11 -19.32
CA THR A 167 -39.57 -17.77 -17.89
C THR A 167 -40.63 -18.59 -17.15
N GLY A 168 -40.29 -19.24 -16.03
CA GLY A 168 -41.27 -19.92 -15.17
C GLY A 168 -40.69 -21.04 -14.30
N ALA A 169 -41.49 -21.55 -13.35
CA ALA A 169 -41.07 -22.56 -12.36
C ALA A 169 -40.80 -23.96 -12.95
N SER A 170 -41.12 -24.16 -14.23
CA SER A 170 -40.96 -25.41 -14.98
C SER A 170 -39.70 -25.34 -15.86
N GLU A 171 -38.53 -25.01 -15.28
CA GLU A 171 -37.24 -25.18 -15.98
C GLU A 171 -36.94 -26.68 -16.16
N VAL A 172 -37.56 -27.31 -17.16
CA VAL A 172 -37.36 -28.73 -17.55
C VAL A 172 -36.45 -28.85 -18.78
N THR A 173 -35.79 -27.78 -19.20
CA THR A 173 -34.82 -27.85 -20.30
C THR A 173 -33.44 -28.25 -19.76
N LEU A 174 -32.92 -29.34 -20.33
CA LEU A 174 -31.62 -29.93 -19.97
C LEU A 174 -30.44 -29.18 -20.59
N GLU A 175 -30.70 -28.23 -21.49
CA GLU A 175 -29.69 -27.61 -22.34
C GLU A 175 -29.52 -26.11 -22.04
N ARG A 176 -28.28 -25.61 -22.19
CA ARG A 176 -27.96 -24.19 -22.13
C ARG A 176 -28.53 -23.49 -23.36
N HIS A 177 -29.09 -22.30 -23.19
CA HIS A 177 -29.69 -21.56 -24.31
C HIS A 177 -28.84 -20.34 -24.69
N ARG A 178 -28.67 -20.17 -26.00
CA ARG A 178 -27.92 -19.08 -26.63
C ARG A 178 -28.89 -18.09 -27.26
N TYR A 179 -28.73 -16.81 -26.95
CA TYR A 179 -29.59 -15.72 -27.37
C TYR A 179 -28.76 -14.58 -27.99
N PRO A 180 -28.52 -14.59 -29.32
CA PRO A 180 -27.91 -13.46 -30.00
C PRO A 180 -28.75 -12.18 -29.81
N ASP A 181 -28.09 -11.04 -29.58
CA ASP A 181 -28.78 -9.77 -29.38
C ASP A 181 -29.05 -9.05 -30.72
N PRO A 182 -30.32 -8.81 -31.08
CA PRO A 182 -30.68 -8.09 -32.29
C PRO A 182 -30.60 -6.56 -32.13
N ILE A 183 -30.56 -6.05 -30.90
CA ILE A 183 -30.57 -4.62 -30.55
C ILE A 183 -29.14 -4.14 -30.29
N HIS A 184 -28.38 -4.89 -29.49
CA HIS A 184 -27.01 -4.58 -29.13
C HIS A 184 -26.04 -5.39 -30.00
N ALA A 185 -25.67 -4.83 -31.15
CA ALA A 185 -24.71 -5.47 -32.05
C ALA A 185 -23.43 -5.83 -31.31
N GLY A 186 -22.96 -7.08 -31.48
CA GLY A 186 -21.74 -7.56 -30.84
C GLY A 186 -21.95 -8.26 -29.50
N PHE A 187 -23.17 -8.61 -29.09
CA PHE A 187 -23.44 -9.35 -27.86
C PHE A 187 -24.20 -10.66 -28.11
N VAL A 188 -23.83 -11.69 -27.35
CA VAL A 188 -24.55 -12.97 -27.27
C VAL A 188 -24.75 -13.31 -25.81
N TRP A 189 -26.02 -13.52 -25.43
CA TRP A 189 -26.40 -13.82 -24.06
C TRP A 189 -26.64 -15.31 -23.90
N TYR A 190 -26.12 -15.87 -22.82
CA TYR A 190 -26.25 -17.29 -22.51
C TYR A 190 -27.00 -17.45 -21.19
N ASP A 191 -28.03 -18.28 -21.21
CA ASP A 191 -28.76 -18.66 -19.99
C ASP A 191 -28.29 -20.04 -19.55
N THR A 192 -27.70 -20.10 -18.36
CA THR A 192 -27.33 -21.38 -17.73
C THR A 192 -28.43 -21.84 -16.80
N ARG A 193 -28.57 -23.17 -16.68
CA ARG A 193 -29.47 -23.74 -15.67
C ARG A 193 -29.04 -23.31 -14.27
N GLY A 194 -30.00 -23.12 -13.37
CA GLY A 194 -29.70 -23.22 -11.94
C GLY A 194 -29.21 -24.65 -11.67
N SER A 195 -28.01 -24.83 -11.11
CA SER A 195 -27.50 -26.17 -10.81
C SER A 195 -28.38 -26.87 -9.78
N GLY A 196 -29.25 -27.76 -10.24
CA GLY A 196 -29.97 -28.71 -9.37
C GLY A 196 -29.08 -29.86 -8.88
N THR A 197 -27.83 -29.95 -9.35
CA THR A 197 -26.84 -30.92 -8.89
C THR A 197 -25.79 -30.18 -8.08
N GLU A 198 -25.68 -30.50 -6.80
CA GLU A 198 -24.59 -30.03 -5.95
C GLU A 198 -23.27 -30.59 -6.49
N SER A 199 -22.53 -29.77 -7.23
CA SER A 199 -21.12 -30.02 -7.49
C SER A 199 -20.39 -30.13 -6.15
N VAL A 200 -19.48 -31.11 -6.03
CA VAL A 200 -18.70 -31.34 -4.81
C VAL A 200 -17.88 -30.11 -4.41
N THR A 201 -17.39 -29.35 -5.39
CA THR A 201 -16.59 -28.14 -5.17
C THR A 201 -17.02 -27.02 -6.13
N ALA A 202 -16.66 -25.78 -5.79
CA ALA A 202 -16.97 -24.61 -6.62
C ALA A 202 -16.22 -24.64 -7.96
N PHE A 203 -14.98 -25.12 -7.98
CA PHE A 203 -14.23 -25.30 -9.23
C PHE A 203 -14.90 -26.32 -10.16
N ASN A 204 -15.38 -27.45 -9.62
CA ASN A 204 -16.10 -28.44 -10.42
C ASN A 204 -17.41 -27.88 -10.99
N HIS A 205 -18.11 -27.01 -10.24
CA HIS A 205 -19.25 -26.27 -10.78
C HIS A 205 -18.84 -25.39 -11.96
N TYR A 206 -17.83 -24.54 -11.74
CA TYR A 206 -17.30 -23.61 -12.75
C TYR A 206 -16.86 -24.35 -14.03
N TYR A 207 -16.18 -25.48 -13.87
CA TYR A 207 -15.67 -26.28 -14.98
C TYR A 207 -16.80 -27.02 -15.71
N SER A 208 -17.70 -27.71 -15.00
CA SER A 208 -18.82 -28.46 -15.61
C SER A 208 -19.85 -27.55 -16.28
N GLN A 209 -19.99 -26.32 -15.78
CA GLN A 209 -20.80 -25.27 -16.43
C GLN A 209 -20.07 -24.58 -17.58
N GLN A 210 -18.80 -24.91 -17.82
CA GLN A 210 -17.95 -24.34 -18.86
C GLN A 210 -17.89 -22.80 -18.76
N LEU A 211 -17.92 -22.25 -17.54
CA LEU A 211 -17.96 -20.81 -17.32
C LEU A 211 -16.70 -20.10 -17.85
N TYR A 212 -15.58 -20.80 -17.91
CA TYR A 212 -14.32 -20.35 -18.49
C TYR A 212 -14.36 -20.10 -20.01
N ALA A 213 -15.39 -20.57 -20.71
CA ALA A 213 -15.51 -20.41 -22.15
C ALA A 213 -16.05 -19.02 -22.56
N TYR A 214 -16.72 -18.33 -21.63
CA TYR A 214 -17.39 -17.05 -21.85
C TYR A 214 -16.46 -15.88 -21.58
N ASP A 215 -16.79 -14.72 -22.15
CA ASP A 215 -16.00 -13.49 -21.94
C ASP A 215 -16.35 -12.81 -20.59
N LEU A 216 -17.59 -13.00 -20.10
CA LEU A 216 -18.07 -12.45 -18.83
C LEU A 216 -19.08 -13.40 -18.19
N VAL A 217 -18.92 -13.63 -16.88
CA VAL A 217 -19.88 -14.35 -16.04
C VAL A 217 -20.70 -13.36 -15.24
N VAL A 218 -22.02 -13.32 -15.47
CA VAL A 218 -22.96 -12.52 -14.69
C VAL A 218 -23.68 -13.43 -13.69
N LEU A 219 -23.31 -13.32 -12.42
CA LEU A 219 -23.97 -14.05 -11.35
C LEU A 219 -25.22 -13.28 -10.88
N VAL A 220 -26.38 -13.89 -11.06
CA VAL A 220 -27.68 -13.32 -10.72
C VAL A 220 -28.20 -13.89 -9.41
N HIS A 221 -28.59 -13.01 -8.48
CA HIS A 221 -29.26 -13.39 -7.23
C HIS A 221 -30.46 -12.48 -6.97
N ASP A 222 -31.48 -12.98 -6.25
CA ASP A 222 -32.73 -12.24 -6.01
C ASP A 222 -32.87 -11.63 -4.61
N SER A 223 -32.04 -12.09 -3.67
CA SER A 223 -32.10 -11.69 -2.27
C SER A 223 -30.69 -11.71 -1.70
N THR A 224 -30.26 -12.83 -1.14
CA THR A 224 -28.95 -13.00 -0.51
C THR A 224 -28.02 -13.81 -1.40
N LEU A 225 -26.79 -13.31 -1.61
CA LEU A 225 -25.71 -14.12 -2.19
C LEU A 225 -25.43 -15.31 -1.29
N THR A 226 -25.52 -16.52 -1.83
CA THR A 226 -25.25 -17.70 -1.03
C THR A 226 -23.78 -18.05 -1.04
N GLN A 227 -23.35 -18.86 -0.07
CA GLN A 227 -21.94 -19.26 0.02
C GLN A 227 -21.46 -19.92 -1.28
N SER A 228 -22.32 -20.70 -1.95
CA SER A 228 -22.01 -21.29 -3.26
C SER A 228 -21.81 -20.24 -4.34
N ASP A 229 -22.65 -19.20 -4.37
CA ASP A 229 -22.54 -18.08 -5.32
C ASP A 229 -21.21 -17.34 -5.12
N ILE A 230 -20.88 -17.01 -3.86
CA ILE A 230 -19.62 -16.35 -3.50
C ILE A 230 -18.42 -17.21 -3.89
N ARG A 231 -18.46 -18.52 -3.62
CA ARG A 231 -17.36 -19.43 -3.99
C ARG A 231 -17.16 -19.50 -5.51
N ILE A 232 -18.24 -19.46 -6.31
CA ILE A 232 -18.12 -19.38 -7.78
C ILE A 232 -17.44 -18.08 -8.20
N LEU A 233 -17.78 -16.94 -7.59
CA LEU A 233 -17.11 -15.66 -7.87
C LEU A 233 -15.64 -15.68 -7.46
N GLN A 234 -15.30 -16.32 -6.33
CA GLN A 234 -13.91 -16.52 -5.91
C GLN A 234 -13.13 -17.34 -6.94
N VAL A 235 -13.72 -18.42 -7.47
CA VAL A 235 -13.11 -19.17 -8.58
C VAL A 235 -12.93 -18.27 -9.80
N CYS A 236 -13.96 -17.51 -10.21
CA CYS A 236 -13.83 -16.60 -11.35
C CYS A 236 -12.68 -15.60 -11.17
N HIS A 237 -12.57 -15.00 -9.97
CA HIS A 237 -11.51 -14.07 -9.63
C HIS A 237 -10.11 -14.72 -9.70
N LEU A 238 -9.93 -15.89 -9.07
CA LEU A 238 -8.67 -16.63 -9.08
C LEU A 238 -8.25 -17.07 -10.49
N MET A 239 -9.23 -17.46 -11.31
CA MET A 239 -9.03 -17.86 -12.70
C MET A 239 -8.89 -16.66 -13.65
N ARG A 240 -8.88 -15.41 -13.14
CA ARG A 240 -8.85 -14.16 -13.91
C ARG A 240 -9.97 -14.04 -14.94
N GLN A 241 -11.09 -14.73 -14.70
CA GLN A 241 -12.32 -14.63 -15.48
C GLN A 241 -13.04 -13.34 -15.10
N SER A 242 -13.49 -12.55 -16.07
CA SER A 242 -14.31 -11.38 -15.79
C SER A 242 -15.68 -11.82 -15.25
N TRP A 243 -16.13 -11.18 -14.17
CA TRP A 243 -17.41 -11.48 -13.54
C TRP A 243 -18.13 -10.21 -13.07
N LEU A 244 -19.45 -10.32 -12.93
CA LEU A 244 -20.33 -9.29 -12.36
C LEU A 244 -21.39 -9.95 -11.50
N ALA A 245 -21.68 -9.39 -10.32
CA ALA A 245 -22.83 -9.79 -9.53
C ALA A 245 -24.01 -8.84 -9.79
N VAL A 246 -25.19 -9.38 -10.08
CA VAL A 246 -26.41 -8.61 -10.35
C VAL A 246 -27.51 -9.07 -9.42
N ARG A 247 -28.05 -8.12 -8.65
CA ARG A 247 -29.25 -8.33 -7.85
C ARG A 247 -30.50 -8.05 -8.66
N THR A 248 -31.41 -9.01 -8.72
CA THR A 248 -32.74 -8.88 -9.32
C THR A 248 -33.81 -8.74 -8.25
N LYS A 249 -35.07 -8.52 -8.66
CA LYS A 249 -36.24 -8.39 -7.79
C LYS A 249 -36.14 -7.27 -6.75
N CYS A 250 -35.34 -6.23 -7.04
CA CYS A 250 -35.19 -5.07 -6.16
C CYS A 250 -36.52 -4.30 -5.99
N ASP A 251 -37.44 -4.40 -6.95
CA ASP A 251 -38.79 -3.86 -6.85
C ASP A 251 -39.55 -4.40 -5.63
N MET A 252 -39.32 -5.66 -5.24
CA MET A 252 -39.92 -6.22 -4.01
C MET A 252 -39.38 -5.54 -2.75
N HIS A 253 -38.08 -5.23 -2.72
CA HIS A 253 -37.47 -4.52 -1.58
C HIS A 253 -37.92 -3.08 -1.49
N ILE A 254 -37.99 -2.39 -2.64
CA ILE A 254 -38.53 -1.02 -2.73
C ILE A 254 -39.98 -1.00 -2.24
N ARG A 255 -40.79 -1.97 -2.67
CA ARG A 255 -42.19 -2.09 -2.23
C ARG A 255 -42.32 -2.37 -0.73
N ASN A 256 -41.40 -3.12 -0.13
CA ASN A 256 -41.39 -3.29 1.32
C ASN A 256 -41.15 -1.96 2.04
N TYR A 257 -40.26 -1.11 1.52
CA TYR A 257 -40.05 0.24 2.07
C TYR A 257 -41.30 1.11 1.95
N GLU A 258 -41.98 1.08 0.79
CA GLU A 258 -43.25 1.78 0.60
C GLU A 258 -44.28 1.37 1.67
N ILE A 259 -44.43 0.06 1.92
CA ILE A 259 -45.42 -0.48 2.86
C ILE A 259 -45.05 -0.20 4.32
N GLU A 260 -43.80 -0.44 4.71
CA GLU A 260 -43.36 -0.35 6.11
C GLU A 260 -43.19 1.09 6.59
N ARG A 261 -42.82 2.01 5.67
CA ARG A 261 -42.52 3.41 5.98
C ARG A 261 -43.60 4.38 5.52
N ASP A 262 -44.63 3.89 4.81
CA ASP A 262 -45.67 4.71 4.17
C ASP A 262 -45.06 5.79 3.25
N TRP A 263 -44.06 5.37 2.47
CA TRP A 263 -43.34 6.23 1.53
C TRP A 263 -43.87 6.07 0.10
N ASP A 264 -43.74 7.12 -0.70
CA ASP A 264 -43.93 7.01 -2.15
C ASP A 264 -42.79 6.23 -2.82
N ALA A 265 -43.04 5.73 -4.03
CA ALA A 265 -42.10 4.87 -4.75
C ALA A 265 -40.75 5.55 -5.08
N GLU A 266 -40.73 6.87 -5.31
CA GLU A 266 -39.47 7.58 -5.60
C GLU A 266 -38.63 7.68 -4.33
N THR A 267 -39.24 8.04 -3.20
CA THR A 267 -38.59 8.10 -1.90
C THR A 267 -38.08 6.73 -1.45
N ALA A 268 -38.90 5.68 -1.58
CA ALA A 268 -38.53 4.31 -1.23
C ALA A 268 -37.37 3.79 -2.09
N LYS A 269 -37.39 4.07 -3.40
CA LYS A 269 -36.31 3.72 -4.32
C LYS A 269 -35.02 4.44 -3.95
N ALA A 270 -35.08 5.74 -3.69
CA ALA A 270 -33.90 6.52 -3.31
C ALA A 270 -33.27 5.97 -2.02
N ALA A 271 -34.07 5.71 -0.99
CA ALA A 271 -33.60 5.13 0.26
C ALA A 271 -32.95 3.74 0.05
N PHE A 272 -33.59 2.86 -0.72
CA PHE A 272 -33.02 1.54 -1.04
C PHE A 272 -31.67 1.64 -1.75
N LEU A 273 -31.51 2.58 -2.70
CA LEU A 273 -30.25 2.76 -3.41
C LEU A 273 -29.15 3.30 -2.47
N THR A 274 -29.47 4.27 -1.62
CA THR A 274 -28.53 4.77 -0.60
C THR A 274 -28.06 3.66 0.32
N ASP A 275 -28.99 2.84 0.84
CA ASP A 275 -28.64 1.73 1.74
C ASP A 275 -27.70 0.72 1.05
N VAL A 276 -27.93 0.43 -0.24
CA VAL A 276 -27.06 -0.44 -1.03
C VAL A 276 -25.68 0.18 -1.25
N GLU A 277 -25.60 1.48 -1.55
CA GLU A 277 -24.34 2.19 -1.72
C GLU A 277 -23.53 2.23 -0.41
N ASP A 278 -24.19 2.45 0.72
CA ASP A 278 -23.59 2.46 2.04
C ASP A 278 -23.07 1.06 2.43
N ASP A 279 -23.86 0.01 2.18
CA ASP A 279 -23.44 -1.37 2.44
C ASP A 279 -22.22 -1.74 1.59
N VAL A 280 -22.23 -1.44 0.29
CA VAL A 280 -21.08 -1.69 -0.60
C VAL A 280 -19.86 -0.93 -0.11
N SER A 281 -20.00 0.36 0.20
CA SER A 281 -18.89 1.19 0.70
C SER A 281 -18.30 0.64 2.00
N ARG A 282 -19.15 0.22 2.95
CA ARG A 282 -18.72 -0.39 4.21
C ARG A 282 -17.92 -1.67 3.96
N PHE A 283 -18.42 -2.57 3.11
CA PHE A 283 -17.76 -3.84 2.84
C PHE A 283 -16.45 -3.66 2.05
N THR A 284 -16.39 -2.69 1.13
CA THR A 284 -15.14 -2.35 0.43
C THR A 284 -14.09 -1.83 1.41
N GLN A 285 -14.44 -0.89 2.30
CA GLN A 285 -13.51 -0.38 3.32
C GLN A 285 -13.04 -1.47 4.28
N GLN A 286 -13.93 -2.39 4.68
CA GLN A 286 -13.55 -3.53 5.52
C GLN A 286 -12.59 -4.47 4.79
N ALA A 287 -12.78 -4.71 3.50
CA ALA A 287 -11.88 -5.53 2.70
C ALA A 287 -10.50 -4.87 2.57
N GLU A 288 -10.45 -3.58 2.24
CA GLU A 288 -9.20 -2.81 2.15
C GLU A 288 -8.45 -2.75 3.49
N ALA A 289 -9.18 -2.54 4.60
CA ALA A 289 -8.59 -2.54 5.95
C ALA A 289 -8.10 -3.92 6.39
N SER A 290 -8.64 -5.00 5.82
CA SER A 290 -8.18 -6.38 6.07
C SER A 290 -6.98 -6.76 5.19
N GLU A 291 -6.66 -5.96 4.17
CA GLU A 291 -5.50 -6.13 3.30
C GLU A 291 -4.22 -5.40 3.79
N ILE A 292 -4.32 -4.56 4.83
CA ILE A 292 -3.22 -3.83 5.52
C ILE A 292 -2.73 -4.62 6.75
#